data_AF-A0A453HMG5-F1
#
_entry.id   AF-A0A453HMG5-F1
#
_cell.length_a   1.000
_cell.length_b   1.000
_cell.length_c   1.000
_cell.angle_alpha   90.00
_cell.angle_beta   90.00
_cell.angle_gamma   90.00
#
_symmetry.space_group_name_H-M   'P 1'
#
loop_
_entity.id
_entity.type
_entity.pdbx_description
1 polymer ?
#
loop_
_entity_poly.entity_id
_entity_poly.type
_entity_poly.pdbx_seq_one_letter_code
_entity_poly.pdbx_strand_id
1 'polypeptide(L)'
;MEYAQRAERRATFLPFSSLPCPEEIYHHSFAPSITNMSCHLRSTSLPSRPHFSEIKAEEELHSLKTHFCRQPASIVTLSDGLRKLAQVYNCVEEIVRLPRNQVDLCLPQQKKMVEKELEQSLVLLDICNAMQENFAELKMSIQELQLVFKRGDHATANLKIDSFFRSATNMQKHFKKYSSKATPEGLSLVRLLVEAREIAVSLRC
;
A
#
# COMPACT_ATOMS: atom_id res chain seq x y z
N MET A 1 4.17 -23.94 -49.52
CA MET A 1 4.79 -24.75 -48.44
C MET A 1 5.33 -23.74 -47.44
N GLU A 2 4.96 -23.70 -46.16
CA GLU A 2 4.13 -24.59 -45.36
C GLU A 2 3.68 -23.80 -44.12
N TYR A 3 2.53 -24.20 -43.58
CA TYR A 3 1.77 -23.56 -42.51
C TYR A 3 2.34 -23.84 -41.11
N ALA A 4 1.79 -23.10 -40.13
CA ALA A 4 2.03 -23.13 -38.70
C ALA A 4 1.84 -24.47 -37.97
N GLN A 5 2.53 -24.67 -36.84
CA GLN A 5 2.23 -25.63 -35.78
C GLN A 5 3.12 -25.33 -34.55
N ARG A 6 2.78 -25.44 -33.27
CA ARG A 6 1.55 -25.66 -32.49
C ARG A 6 1.95 -25.51 -31.01
N ALA A 7 1.08 -24.91 -30.22
CA ALA A 7 1.16 -24.84 -28.77
C ALA A 7 0.81 -26.19 -28.13
N GLU A 8 1.47 -26.54 -27.02
CA GLU A 8 0.98 -27.57 -26.09
C GLU A 8 0.87 -27.02 -24.67
N ARG A 9 -0.37 -27.00 -24.19
CA ARG A 9 -0.76 -26.88 -22.78
C ARG A 9 -0.86 -28.29 -22.22
N ARG A 10 -0.34 -28.53 -21.01
CA ARG A 10 -0.77 -29.63 -20.14
C ARG A 10 -0.70 -29.19 -18.69
N ALA A 11 -1.85 -28.81 -18.14
CA ALA A 11 -2.10 -28.74 -16.71
C ALA A 11 -3.13 -29.84 -16.41
N THR A 12 -2.67 -30.92 -15.80
CA THR A 12 -3.51 -32.01 -15.29
C THR A 12 -4.00 -31.66 -13.89
N PHE A 13 -5.30 -31.40 -13.80
CA PHE A 13 -6.12 -31.48 -12.60
C PHE A 13 -6.22 -32.93 -12.12
N LEU A 14 -6.14 -33.19 -10.81
CA LEU A 14 -6.87 -34.25 -10.11
C LEU A 14 -7.09 -33.87 -8.62
N PRO A 15 -8.12 -34.41 -7.95
CA PRO A 15 -9.00 -33.66 -7.06
C PRO A 15 -8.91 -34.00 -5.56
N PHE A 16 -9.53 -33.14 -4.75
CA PHE A 16 -9.84 -33.31 -3.33
C PHE A 16 -10.74 -34.53 -3.07
N SER A 17 -10.38 -35.34 -2.07
CA SER A 17 -11.33 -36.17 -1.34
C SER A 17 -10.84 -36.53 0.08
N SER A 18 -11.60 -36.03 1.06
CA SER A 18 -12.06 -36.72 2.28
C SER A 18 -11.08 -37.03 3.43
N LEU A 19 -11.30 -36.33 4.55
CA LEU A 19 -11.02 -36.76 5.93
C LEU A 19 -11.70 -38.10 6.26
N PRO A 20 -11.13 -38.92 7.17
CA PRO A 20 -11.56 -38.84 8.58
C PRO A 20 -10.42 -39.04 9.62
N CYS A 21 -10.57 -38.41 10.79
CA CYS A 21 -9.92 -38.83 12.05
C CYS A 21 -10.72 -40.00 12.67
N PRO A 22 -10.12 -40.87 13.51
CA PRO A 22 -10.17 -40.60 14.96
C PRO A 22 -9.03 -41.15 15.84
N GLU A 23 -8.96 -40.55 17.03
CA GLU A 23 -8.65 -41.09 18.38
C GLU A 23 -7.23 -41.45 18.89
N GLU A 24 -7.15 -41.18 20.19
CA GLU A 24 -6.06 -41.12 21.17
C GLU A 24 -5.29 -42.44 21.40
N ILE A 25 -4.07 -42.35 21.99
CA ILE A 25 -3.70 -42.95 23.30
C ILE A 25 -2.16 -42.84 23.56
N TYR A 26 -1.84 -42.22 24.71
CA TYR A 26 -0.74 -42.35 25.69
C TYR A 26 0.74 -42.69 25.33
N HIS A 27 1.63 -41.81 25.82
CA HIS A 27 2.93 -42.00 26.52
C HIS A 27 3.99 -43.01 25.98
N HIS A 28 5.18 -42.50 25.60
CA HIS A 28 6.45 -42.78 26.32
C HIS A 28 7.65 -42.01 25.74
N SER A 29 8.49 -41.52 26.67
CA SER A 29 9.82 -40.91 26.46
C SER A 29 10.78 -41.80 25.66
N PHE A 30 11.56 -41.21 24.73
CA PHE A 30 13.00 -41.46 24.53
C PHE A 30 13.55 -40.49 23.46
N ALA A 31 14.66 -39.80 23.76
CA ALA A 31 15.48 -39.04 22.79
C ALA A 31 16.84 -39.78 22.62
N PRO A 32 17.75 -39.40 21.70
CA PRO A 32 17.68 -38.42 20.60
C PRO A 32 18.17 -38.99 19.24
N SER A 33 17.87 -38.31 18.12
CA SER A 33 18.66 -38.44 16.87
C SER A 33 18.58 -37.15 16.06
N ILE A 34 19.74 -36.55 15.84
CA ILE A 34 19.94 -35.27 15.14
C ILE A 34 19.74 -35.49 13.64
N THR A 35 18.75 -34.83 13.05
CA THR A 35 18.80 -34.38 11.65
C THR A 35 18.21 -32.98 11.57
N ASN A 36 19.07 -32.04 11.17
CA ASN A 36 18.81 -30.62 11.08
C ASN A 36 17.96 -30.35 9.82
N MET A 37 16.64 -30.21 9.99
CA MET A 37 15.75 -29.70 8.96
C MET A 37 15.07 -28.44 9.50
N SER A 38 15.38 -27.32 8.84
CA SER A 38 14.87 -25.98 9.10
C SER A 38 13.34 -25.95 9.16
N CYS A 39 12.78 -26.03 10.35
CA CYS A 39 11.39 -25.69 10.60
C CYS A 39 11.26 -24.16 10.64
N HIS A 40 10.66 -23.59 9.59
CA HIS A 40 10.17 -22.21 9.62
C HIS A 40 9.06 -22.08 10.67
N LEU A 41 9.46 -21.80 11.91
CA LEU A 41 8.59 -21.30 12.96
C LEU A 41 7.97 -19.98 12.45
N ARG A 42 6.69 -20.03 12.07
CA ARG A 42 5.86 -18.82 11.99
C ARG A 42 5.86 -18.22 13.40
N SER A 43 6.52 -17.09 13.58
CA SER A 43 6.46 -16.33 14.81
C SER A 43 5.01 -15.95 15.08
N THR A 44 4.37 -16.65 16.02
CA THR A 44 3.19 -16.12 16.68
C THR A 44 3.70 -15.05 17.62
N SER A 45 3.50 -13.77 17.25
CA SER A 45 3.75 -12.67 18.16
C SER A 45 2.96 -12.94 19.43
N LEU A 46 3.65 -13.18 20.55
CA LEU A 46 3.03 -13.18 21.87
C LEU A 46 2.26 -11.86 22.03
N PRO A 47 1.08 -11.85 22.68
CA PRO A 47 0.40 -10.61 22.98
C PRO A 47 1.40 -9.70 23.70
N SER A 48 1.61 -8.50 23.16
CA SER A 48 2.55 -7.54 23.72
C SER A 48 2.20 -7.34 25.19
N ARG A 49 3.15 -7.65 26.08
CA ARG A 49 2.97 -7.45 27.52
C ARG A 49 2.64 -5.97 27.75
N PRO A 50 1.51 -5.64 28.43
CA PRO A 50 1.17 -4.25 28.69
C PRO A 50 2.32 -3.58 29.44
N HIS A 51 2.61 -2.34 29.06
CA HIS A 51 3.71 -1.60 29.68
C HIS A 51 3.36 -1.34 31.15
N PHE A 52 4.37 -1.26 32.02
CA PHE A 52 4.15 -1.02 33.46
C PHE A 52 3.29 0.22 33.73
N SER A 53 3.42 1.26 32.91
CA SER A 53 2.61 2.48 32.98
C SER A 53 1.15 2.29 32.57
N GLU A 54 0.85 1.36 31.66
CA GLU A 54 -0.53 1.04 31.24
C GLU A 54 -1.26 0.30 32.36
N ILE A 55 -0.59 -0.68 32.97
CA ILE A 55 -1.12 -1.43 34.13
C ILE A 55 -1.38 -0.47 35.30
N LYS A 56 -0.42 0.41 35.60
CA LYS A 56 -0.54 1.43 36.65
C LYS A 56 -1.69 2.42 36.38
N ALA A 57 -1.89 2.83 35.13
CA ALA A 57 -3.00 3.71 34.77
C ALA A 57 -4.37 3.05 35.02
N GLU A 58 -4.51 1.75 34.69
CA GLU A 58 -5.73 0.99 34.94
C GLU A 58 -6.01 0.81 36.45
N GLU A 59 -4.97 0.52 37.23
CA GLU A 59 -5.06 0.40 38.69
C GLU A 59 -5.48 1.73 39.34
N GLU A 60 -4.86 2.84 38.96
CA GLU A 60 -5.20 4.17 39.48
C GLU A 60 -6.62 4.60 39.07
N LEU A 61 -7.05 4.27 37.84
CA LEU A 61 -8.40 4.54 37.37
C LEU A 61 -9.44 3.73 38.15
N HIS A 62 -9.16 2.47 38.43
CA HIS A 62 -10.02 1.63 39.26
C HIS A 62 -10.09 2.13 40.71
N SER A 63 -8.95 2.56 41.26
CA SER A 63 -8.84 3.19 42.59
C SER A 63 -9.63 4.51 42.69
N LEU A 64 -9.62 5.33 41.63
CA LEU A 64 -10.40 6.56 41.53
C LEU A 64 -11.92 6.26 41.46
N LYS A 65 -12.31 5.28 40.64
CA LYS A 65 -13.72 4.88 40.47
C LYS A 65 -14.31 4.36 41.79
N THR A 66 -13.58 3.47 42.47
CA THR A 66 -14.00 2.93 43.77
C THR A 66 -14.09 3.98 44.86
N HIS A 67 -13.22 4.99 44.83
CA HIS A 67 -13.23 6.10 45.78
C HIS A 67 -14.55 6.89 45.71
N PHE A 68 -14.99 7.29 44.52
CA PHE A 68 -16.25 8.03 44.36
C PHE A 68 -17.50 7.17 44.54
N CYS A 69 -17.44 5.86 44.28
CA CYS A 69 -18.58 4.96 44.50
C CYS A 69 -18.80 4.58 45.97
N ARG A 70 -17.75 4.57 46.80
CA ARG A 70 -17.80 3.98 48.16
C ARG A 70 -17.85 5.02 49.28
N GLN A 71 -17.39 6.25 49.03
CA GLN A 71 -17.24 7.25 50.09
C GLN A 71 -18.32 8.33 50.01
N PRO A 72 -18.92 8.72 51.17
CA PRO A 72 -19.85 9.83 51.22
C PRO A 72 -19.13 11.14 50.88
N ALA A 73 -19.84 12.04 50.19
CA ALA A 73 -19.29 13.31 49.74
C ALA A 73 -18.92 14.21 50.94
N SER A 74 -17.62 14.33 51.19
CA SER A 74 -17.03 15.26 52.14
C SER A 74 -15.86 16.02 51.49
N ILE A 75 -15.44 17.15 52.09
CA ILE A 75 -14.32 17.95 51.59
C ILE A 75 -13.03 17.11 51.54
N VAL A 76 -12.76 16.32 52.58
CA VAL A 76 -11.57 15.45 52.66
C VAL A 76 -11.56 14.40 51.55
N THR A 77 -12.69 13.71 51.36
CA THR A 77 -12.82 12.74 50.27
C THR A 77 -12.71 13.41 48.91
N LEU A 78 -13.25 14.62 48.71
CA LEU A 78 -13.11 15.33 47.44
C LEU A 78 -11.63 15.64 47.14
N SER A 79 -10.88 16.11 48.14
CA SER A 79 -9.43 16.35 48.00
C SER A 79 -8.64 15.07 47.67
N ASP A 80 -8.98 13.94 48.30
CA ASP A 80 -8.35 12.66 47.99
C ASP A 80 -8.72 12.15 46.58
N GLY A 81 -9.97 12.36 46.14
CA GLY A 81 -10.41 12.08 44.77
C GLY A 81 -9.66 12.91 43.73
N LEU A 82 -9.44 14.20 43.99
CA LEU A 82 -8.64 15.07 43.11
C LEU A 82 -7.17 14.64 43.06
N ARG A 83 -6.60 14.19 44.19
CA ARG A 83 -5.22 13.65 44.23
C ARG A 83 -5.09 12.39 43.36
N LYS A 84 -6.03 11.46 43.48
CA LYS A 84 -6.07 10.26 42.64
C LYS A 84 -6.27 10.58 41.16
N LEU A 85 -7.10 11.58 40.84
CA LEU A 85 -7.28 12.05 39.47
C LEU A 85 -5.96 12.59 38.89
N ALA A 86 -5.21 13.38 39.66
CA ALA A 86 -3.90 13.86 39.24
C ALA A 86 -2.90 12.70 38.98
N GLN A 87 -2.95 11.63 39.78
CA GLN A 87 -2.13 10.43 39.56
C GLN A 87 -2.50 9.71 38.25
N VAL A 88 -3.79 9.61 37.92
CA VAL A 88 -4.24 9.07 36.63
C VAL A 88 -3.70 9.91 35.47
N TYR A 89 -3.80 11.24 35.56
CA TYR A 89 -3.25 12.14 34.52
C TYR A 89 -1.75 11.96 34.35
N ASN A 90 -0.98 11.84 35.44
CA ASN A 90 0.45 11.57 35.36
C ASN A 90 0.76 10.23 34.66
N CYS A 91 -0.01 9.17 34.94
CA CYS A 91 0.16 7.88 34.27
C CYS A 91 -0.14 7.97 32.77
N VAL A 92 -1.18 8.72 32.38
CA VAL A 92 -1.49 8.99 30.97
C VAL A 92 -0.36 9.77 30.29
N GLU A 93 0.20 10.77 30.97
CA GLU A 93 1.33 11.54 30.48
C GLU A 93 2.58 10.68 30.27
N GLU A 94 2.87 9.75 31.20
CA GLU A 94 3.93 8.76 31.08
C GLU A 94 3.71 7.85 29.87
N ILE A 95 2.47 7.38 29.64
CA ILE A 95 2.10 6.55 28.48
C ILE A 95 2.30 7.31 27.18
N VAL A 96 1.80 8.54 27.07
CA VAL A 96 1.94 9.37 25.85
C VAL A 96 3.40 9.62 25.51
N ARG A 97 4.27 9.75 26.52
CA ARG A 97 5.72 9.92 26.34
C ARG A 97 6.47 8.64 26.03
N LEU A 98 5.84 7.46 25.99
CA LEU A 98 6.55 6.24 25.62
C LEU A 98 7.09 6.34 24.19
N PRO A 99 8.35 5.93 23.92
CA PRO A 99 8.94 5.99 22.59
C PRO A 99 8.08 5.31 21.52
N ARG A 100 7.42 4.20 21.84
CA ARG A 100 6.48 3.51 20.94
C ARG A 100 5.33 4.42 20.49
N ASN A 101 4.79 5.22 21.41
CA ASN A 101 3.68 6.12 21.15
C ASN A 101 4.15 7.43 20.48
N GLN A 102 5.40 7.83 20.71
CA GLN A 102 6.04 8.93 19.99
C GLN A 102 6.42 8.56 18.54
N VAL A 103 6.72 7.28 18.27
CA VAL A 103 6.97 6.79 16.89
C VAL A 103 5.72 6.91 16.03
N ASP A 104 4.54 6.63 16.59
CA ASP A 104 3.25 6.85 15.89
C ASP A 104 2.88 8.35 15.79
N LEU A 105 3.35 9.19 16.72
CA LEU A 105 3.20 10.66 16.70
C LEU A 105 4.31 11.41 15.95
N CYS A 106 5.25 10.73 15.30
CA CYS A 106 6.39 11.33 14.61
C CYS A 106 5.97 11.95 13.25
N LEU A 107 5.06 12.92 13.33
CA LEU A 107 4.54 13.75 12.24
C LEU A 107 5.63 14.25 11.27
N PRO A 108 6.84 14.66 11.70
CA PRO A 108 7.85 15.17 10.78
C PRO A 108 8.37 14.13 9.78
N GLN A 109 8.55 12.88 10.21
CA GLN A 109 9.06 11.82 9.33
C GLN A 109 7.97 11.31 8.39
N GLN A 110 6.74 11.17 8.89
CA GLN A 110 5.59 10.86 8.06
C GLN A 110 5.31 11.98 7.05
N LYS A 111 5.35 13.24 7.49
CA LYS A 111 5.21 14.42 6.62
C LYS A 111 6.27 14.44 5.53
N LYS A 112 7.54 14.21 5.87
CA LYS A 112 8.64 14.15 4.89
C LYS A 112 8.46 13.00 3.88
N MET A 113 7.93 11.86 4.32
CA MET A 113 7.60 10.75 3.43
C MET A 113 6.44 11.11 2.49
N VAL A 114 5.38 11.71 3.01
CA VAL A 114 4.23 12.18 2.23
C VAL A 114 4.63 13.29 1.24
N GLU A 115 5.47 14.24 1.65
CA GLU A 115 6.00 15.30 0.79
C GLU A 115 6.86 14.71 -0.36
N LYS A 116 7.72 13.72 -0.07
CA LYS A 116 8.50 13.04 -1.10
C LYS A 116 7.60 12.31 -2.11
N GLU A 117 6.57 11.62 -1.63
CA GLU A 117 5.61 10.92 -2.49
C GLU A 117 4.79 11.90 -3.35
N LEU A 118 4.41 13.04 -2.76
CA LEU A 118 3.72 14.11 -3.48
C LEU A 118 4.59 14.70 -4.58
N GLU A 119 5.87 14.97 -4.31
CA GLU A 119 6.83 15.44 -5.31
C GLU A 119 6.95 14.45 -6.47
N GLN A 120 7.04 13.14 -6.17
CA GLN A 120 7.07 12.11 -7.22
C GLN A 120 5.77 12.07 -8.03
N SER A 121 4.62 12.27 -7.38
CA SER A 121 3.31 12.34 -8.03
C SER A 121 3.19 13.56 -8.95
N LEU A 122 3.76 14.71 -8.57
CA LEU A 122 3.80 15.91 -9.40
C LEU A 122 4.66 15.70 -10.65
N VAL A 123 5.86 15.10 -10.48
CA VAL A 123 6.70 14.74 -11.63
C VAL A 123 5.95 13.82 -12.59
N LEU A 124 5.21 12.84 -12.08
CA LEU A 124 4.38 11.98 -12.92
C LEU A 124 3.27 12.74 -13.65
N LEU A 125 2.59 13.68 -12.97
CA LEU A 125 1.55 14.50 -13.59
C LEU A 125 2.10 15.34 -14.74
N ASP A 126 3.27 15.94 -14.58
CA ASP A 126 3.96 16.67 -15.65
C ASP A 126 4.27 15.77 -16.86
N ILE A 127 4.66 14.51 -16.60
CA ILE A 127 4.89 13.52 -17.65
C ILE A 127 3.58 13.20 -18.37
N CYS A 128 2.50 12.95 -17.63
CA CYS A 128 1.19 12.66 -18.20
C CYS A 128 0.66 13.83 -19.04
N ASN A 129 0.81 15.07 -18.58
CA ASN A 129 0.43 16.27 -19.32
C ASN A 129 1.22 16.40 -20.62
N ALA A 130 2.56 16.27 -20.56
CA ALA A 130 3.39 16.31 -21.77
C ALA A 130 3.04 15.19 -22.75
N MET A 131 2.73 13.99 -22.27
CA MET A 131 2.27 12.89 -23.12
C MET A 131 0.92 13.22 -23.77
N GLN A 132 -0.02 13.78 -23.02
CA GLN A 132 -1.33 14.18 -23.53
C GLN A 132 -1.22 15.22 -24.64
N GLU A 133 -0.35 16.22 -24.50
CA GLU A 133 -0.05 17.21 -25.54
C GLU A 133 0.50 16.54 -26.81
N ASN A 134 1.47 15.64 -26.67
CA ASN A 134 2.02 14.88 -27.79
C ASN A 134 0.95 14.01 -28.47
N PHE A 135 0.07 13.37 -27.71
CA PHE A 135 -1.04 12.58 -28.26
C PHE A 135 -2.04 13.45 -29.02
N ALA A 136 -2.31 14.66 -28.52
CA ALA A 136 -3.17 15.62 -29.21
C ALA A 136 -2.55 16.04 -30.55
N GLU A 137 -1.25 16.34 -30.59
CA GLU A 137 -0.53 16.67 -31.83
C GLU A 137 -0.55 15.48 -32.82
N LEU A 138 -0.26 14.27 -32.35
CA LEU A 138 -0.28 13.07 -33.20
C LEU A 138 -1.68 12.82 -33.76
N LYS A 139 -2.72 12.95 -32.93
CA LYS A 139 -4.12 12.80 -33.34
C LYS A 139 -4.50 13.83 -34.40
N MET A 140 -4.12 15.09 -34.22
CA MET A 140 -4.31 16.15 -35.20
C MET A 140 -3.64 15.79 -36.52
N SER A 141 -2.38 15.35 -36.49
CA SER A 141 -1.64 14.94 -37.69
C SER A 141 -2.29 13.77 -38.42
N ILE A 142 -2.85 12.78 -37.70
CA ILE A 142 -3.60 11.66 -38.31
C ILE A 142 -4.86 12.17 -38.99
N GLN A 143 -5.63 13.04 -38.34
CA GLN A 143 -6.86 13.60 -38.89
C GLN A 143 -6.59 14.43 -40.15
N GLU A 144 -5.55 15.26 -40.14
CA GLU A 144 -5.12 16.02 -41.31
C GLU A 144 -4.71 15.10 -42.46
N LEU A 145 -3.95 14.05 -42.17
CA LEU A 145 -3.52 13.08 -43.19
C LEU A 145 -4.73 12.36 -43.81
N GLN A 146 -5.68 11.92 -42.99
CA GLN A 146 -6.94 11.33 -43.47
C GLN A 146 -7.74 12.29 -44.36
N LEU A 147 -7.79 13.58 -44.01
CA LEU A 147 -8.46 14.60 -44.79
C LEU A 147 -7.80 14.79 -46.17
N VAL A 148 -6.48 14.84 -46.21
CA VAL A 148 -5.72 15.04 -47.45
C VAL A 148 -5.85 13.83 -48.38
N PHE A 149 -5.82 12.60 -47.83
CA PHE A 149 -6.10 11.39 -48.61
C PHE A 149 -7.51 11.39 -49.21
N LYS A 150 -8.53 11.83 -48.45
CA LYS A 150 -9.91 11.96 -48.96
C LYS A 150 -10.04 12.99 -50.09
N ARG A 151 -9.17 14.00 -50.12
CA ARG A 151 -9.14 15.03 -51.18
C ARG A 151 -8.36 14.61 -52.43
N GLY A 152 -7.58 13.53 -52.36
CA GLY A 152 -6.71 13.09 -53.46
C GLY A 152 -5.50 13.99 -53.72
N ASP A 153 -5.13 14.84 -52.77
CA ASP A 153 -3.99 15.76 -52.89
C ASP A 153 -2.68 15.08 -52.45
N HIS A 154 -2.07 14.34 -53.38
CA HIS A 154 -0.87 13.55 -53.13
C HIS A 154 0.36 14.41 -52.78
N ALA A 155 0.44 15.65 -53.26
CA ALA A 155 1.56 16.55 -52.93
C ALA A 155 1.49 16.99 -51.46
N THR A 156 0.31 17.39 -50.99
CA THR A 156 0.08 17.73 -49.58
C THR A 156 0.17 16.50 -48.67
N ALA A 157 -0.17 15.30 -49.18
CA ALA A 157 -0.11 14.06 -48.41
C ALA A 157 1.31 13.75 -47.94
N ASN A 158 2.31 13.88 -48.83
CA ASN A 158 3.71 13.65 -48.49
C ASN A 158 4.20 14.59 -47.37
N LEU A 159 3.85 15.87 -47.44
CA LEU A 159 4.21 16.84 -46.39
C LEU A 159 3.57 16.49 -45.02
N LYS A 160 2.33 16.01 -45.03
CA LYS A 160 1.64 15.59 -43.80
C LYS A 160 2.16 14.26 -43.25
N ILE A 161 2.63 13.35 -44.10
CA ILE A 161 3.33 12.13 -43.69
C ILE A 161 4.61 12.49 -42.92
N ASP A 162 5.42 13.41 -43.44
CA ASP A 162 6.64 13.85 -42.74
C ASP A 162 6.32 14.54 -41.40
N SER A 163 5.25 15.32 -41.35
CA SER A 163 4.76 15.92 -40.09
C SER A 163 4.33 14.85 -39.07
N PHE A 164 3.64 13.80 -39.51
CA PHE A 164 3.24 12.68 -38.66
C PHE A 164 4.47 11.96 -38.09
N PHE A 165 5.45 11.62 -38.93
CA PHE A 165 6.69 10.97 -38.48
C PHE A 165 7.46 11.85 -37.49
N ARG A 166 7.52 13.17 -37.74
CA ARG A 166 8.12 14.12 -36.79
C ARG A 166 7.40 14.14 -35.44
N SER A 167 6.07 14.23 -35.41
CA SER A 167 5.32 14.22 -34.15
C SER A 167 5.47 12.89 -33.40
N ALA A 168 5.40 11.76 -34.11
CA ALA A 168 5.60 10.43 -33.52
C ALA A 168 7.02 10.25 -32.93
N THR A 169 8.05 10.75 -33.63
CA THR A 169 9.44 10.68 -33.12
C THR A 169 9.67 11.63 -31.95
N ASN A 170 9.04 12.81 -31.94
CA ASN A 170 9.07 13.72 -30.79
C ASN A 170 8.44 13.06 -29.57
N MET A 171 7.24 12.49 -29.70
CA MET A 171 6.57 11.76 -28.62
C MET A 171 7.48 10.67 -28.02
N GLN A 172 8.17 9.89 -28.87
CA GLN A 172 9.08 8.85 -28.41
C GLN A 172 10.30 9.42 -27.65
N LYS A 173 10.86 10.56 -28.10
CA LYS A 173 11.96 11.25 -27.41
C LYS A 173 11.51 11.77 -26.03
N HIS A 174 10.32 12.38 -25.97
CA HIS A 174 9.74 12.84 -24.71
C HIS A 174 9.54 11.67 -23.74
N PHE A 175 8.96 10.55 -24.20
CA PHE A 175 8.79 9.36 -23.36
C PHE A 175 10.10 8.85 -22.78
N LYS A 176 11.15 8.73 -23.60
CA LYS A 176 12.50 8.32 -23.13
C LYS A 176 13.11 9.32 -22.14
N LYS A 177 12.89 10.62 -22.34
CA LYS A 177 13.37 11.70 -21.45
C LYS A 177 12.66 11.70 -20.10
N TYR A 178 11.39 11.31 -20.08
CA TYR A 178 10.56 11.30 -18.88
C TYR A 178 10.67 9.99 -18.10
N SER A 179 10.85 8.85 -18.79
CA SER A 179 11.08 7.57 -18.12
C SER A 179 12.38 7.52 -17.32
N SER A 180 13.37 8.36 -17.66
CA SER A 180 14.61 8.49 -16.90
C SER A 180 14.50 9.43 -15.69
N LYS A 181 13.43 10.23 -15.59
CA LYS A 181 13.17 11.12 -14.45
C LYS A 181 12.27 10.49 -13.40
N ALA A 182 11.42 9.55 -13.79
CA ALA A 182 10.55 8.82 -12.88
C ALA A 182 11.36 7.79 -12.07
N THR A 183 11.13 7.72 -10.76
CA THR A 183 11.70 6.66 -9.93
C THR A 183 10.98 5.33 -10.20
N PRO A 184 11.65 4.17 -10.01
CA PRO A 184 11.01 2.86 -10.13
C PRO A 184 9.79 2.70 -9.20
N GLU A 185 9.82 3.37 -8.04
CA GLU A 185 8.71 3.35 -7.08
C GLU A 185 7.47 4.08 -7.62
N GLY A 186 7.63 5.28 -8.19
CA GLY A 186 6.52 6.04 -8.76
C GLY A 186 5.86 5.32 -9.95
N LEU A 187 6.65 4.65 -10.79
CA LEU A 187 6.12 3.82 -11.90
C LEU A 187 5.36 2.58 -11.38
N SER A 188 5.76 2.02 -10.24
CA SER A 188 5.05 0.90 -9.62
C SER A 188 3.69 1.34 -9.06
N LEU A 189 3.59 2.55 -8.53
CA LEU A 189 2.33 3.11 -8.03
C LEU A 189 1.34 3.34 -9.17
N VAL A 190 1.79 3.86 -10.31
CA VAL A 190 0.97 4.01 -11.52
C VAL A 190 0.44 2.67 -11.99
N ARG A 191 1.29 1.63 -12.00
CA ARG A 191 0.87 0.27 -12.37
C ARG A 191 -0.24 -0.24 -11.44
N LEU A 192 -0.08 -0.07 -10.12
CA LEU A 192 -1.09 -0.42 -9.13
C LEU A 192 -2.40 0.36 -9.30
N LEU A 193 -2.32 1.67 -9.58
CA LEU A 193 -3.50 2.52 -9.81
C LEU A 193 -4.24 2.12 -11.10
N VAL A 194 -3.51 1.78 -12.16
CA VAL A 194 -4.09 1.28 -13.41
C VAL A 194 -4.78 -0.06 -13.17
N GLU A 195 -4.13 -0.98 -12.47
CA GLU A 195 -4.69 -2.30 -12.11
C GLU A 195 -5.94 -2.15 -11.24
N ALA A 196 -5.91 -1.30 -10.22
CA ALA A 196 -7.07 -0.99 -9.38
C ALA A 196 -8.23 -0.39 -10.20
N ARG A 197 -7.93 0.48 -11.17
CA ARG A 197 -8.95 1.05 -12.08
C ARG A 197 -9.54 -0.02 -12.98
N GLU A 198 -8.74 -0.91 -13.55
CA GLU A 198 -9.24 -2.02 -14.39
C GLU A 198 -10.13 -2.97 -13.61
N ILE A 199 -9.75 -3.29 -12.36
CA ILE A 199 -10.58 -4.09 -11.44
C ILE A 199 -11.90 -3.35 -11.15
N ALA A 200 -11.85 -2.07 -10.80
CA ALA A 200 -13.06 -1.28 -10.50
C ALA A 200 -14.00 -1.14 -11.70
N VAL A 201 -13.46 -1.02 -12.92
CA VAL A 201 -14.26 -1.01 -14.15
C VAL A 201 -14.88 -2.39 -14.41
N SER A 202 -14.14 -3.47 -14.13
CA SER A 202 -14.63 -4.85 -14.29
C SER A 202 -15.71 -5.24 -13.26
N LEU A 203 -15.72 -4.58 -12.10
CA LEU A 203 -16.71 -4.78 -11.03
C LEU A 203 -17.99 -3.93 -11.21
N ARG A 204 -18.02 -3.00 -12.17
CA ARG A 204 -19.27 -2.34 -12.57
C ARG A 204 -20.06 -3.26 -13.49
N CYS A 205 -20.86 -4.12 -12.86
CA CYS A 205 -22.03 -4.75 -13.50
C CYS A 205 -23.07 -3.68 -13.86
#